data_AF-A0A1F9B1D8-F1
#
_entry.id   AF-A0A1F9B1D8-F1
#
_cell.length_a   1.000
_cell.length_b   1.000
_cell.length_c   1.000
_cell.angle_alpha   90.00
_cell.angle_beta   90.00
_cell.angle_gamma   90.00
#
_symmetry.space_group_name_H-M   'P 1'
#
loop_
_entity.id
_entity.type
_entity.pdbx_description
1 polymer ?
#
loop_
_entity_poly.entity_id
_entity_poly.type
_entity_poly.pdbx_seq_one_letter_code
_entity_poly.pdbx_strand_id
1 'polypeptide(L)'
;MKKLMRNRSAEKGFTLLEVIITIVIAAILASFLFTFMGSVPKSTNPVIQAQNLAAAQSVMEKITADYESYVRTGNTAAWTNIGAEGSINDSTSITYDGSLITTMPFFTVREVTVTSGDQKLVSYFIQ
;
A
#
# COMPACT_ATOMS: atom_id res chain seq x y z
N MET A 1 -7.21 -75.19 -50.55
CA MET A 1 -6.82 -73.76 -50.72
C MET A 1 -7.37 -72.98 -49.53
N LYS A 2 -6.52 -72.57 -48.57
CA LYS A 2 -6.95 -71.78 -47.39
C LYS A 2 -6.60 -70.32 -47.61
N LYS A 3 -7.62 -69.46 -47.67
CA LYS A 3 -7.49 -68.02 -47.85
C LYS A 3 -7.29 -67.37 -46.48
N LEU A 4 -6.10 -66.85 -46.21
CA LEU A 4 -5.78 -66.13 -44.98
C LEU A 4 -6.33 -64.70 -45.08
N MET A 5 -7.35 -64.38 -44.28
CA MET A 5 -7.89 -63.03 -44.17
C MET A 5 -6.97 -62.22 -43.24
N ARG A 6 -6.19 -61.31 -43.83
CA ARG A 6 -5.34 -60.36 -43.09
C ARG A 6 -6.20 -59.22 -42.56
N ASN A 7 -6.47 -59.22 -41.26
CA ASN A 7 -7.14 -58.13 -40.56
C ASN A 7 -6.16 -56.96 -40.43
N ARG A 8 -6.40 -55.84 -41.13
CA ARG A 8 -5.63 -54.61 -40.93
C ARG A 8 -6.30 -53.83 -39.80
N SER A 9 -5.71 -53.86 -38.61
CA SER A 9 -6.02 -52.85 -37.60
C SER A 9 -5.54 -51.50 -38.16
N ALA A 10 -6.48 -50.59 -38.41
CA ALA A 10 -6.16 -49.22 -38.82
C ALA A 10 -5.56 -48.50 -37.61
N GLU A 11 -4.25 -48.41 -37.53
CA GLU A 11 -3.57 -47.48 -36.63
C GLU A 11 -3.98 -46.06 -37.03
N LYS A 12 -4.82 -45.44 -36.20
CA LYS A 12 -5.27 -44.05 -36.41
C LYS A 12 -4.08 -43.13 -36.12
N GLY A 13 -3.40 -42.73 -37.19
CA GLY A 13 -2.24 -41.86 -37.14
C GLY A 13 -2.60 -40.42 -36.77
N PHE A 14 -1.67 -39.82 -36.02
CA PHE A 14 -1.60 -38.43 -35.58
C PHE A 14 -1.85 -37.47 -36.76
N THR A 15 -2.99 -36.78 -36.76
CA THR A 15 -3.29 -35.82 -37.83
C THR A 15 -2.65 -34.48 -37.52
N LEU A 16 -2.14 -33.77 -38.54
CA LEU A 16 -1.62 -32.41 -38.38
C LEU A 16 -2.66 -31.48 -37.74
N LEU A 17 -3.94 -31.71 -38.08
CA LEU A 17 -5.06 -30.94 -37.56
C LEU A 17 -5.23 -31.09 -36.04
N GLU A 18 -5.06 -32.30 -35.51
CA GLU A 18 -5.14 -32.59 -34.07
C GLU A 18 -4.04 -31.85 -33.29
N VAL A 19 -2.83 -31.77 -33.85
CA VAL A 19 -1.71 -31.02 -33.25
C VAL A 19 -2.00 -29.52 -33.19
N ILE A 20 -2.51 -28.96 -34.28
CA ILE A 20 -2.82 -27.52 -34.33
C ILE A 20 -3.93 -27.19 -33.34
N ILE A 21 -5.01 -27.98 -33.31
CA ILE A 21 -6.13 -27.76 -32.40
C ILE A 21 -5.69 -27.88 -30.94
N THR A 22 -4.89 -28.89 -30.60
CA THR A 22 -4.40 -29.06 -29.22
C THR A 22 -3.50 -27.92 -28.77
N ILE A 23 -2.60 -27.43 -29.62
CA ILE A 23 -1.74 -26.28 -29.28
C ILE A 23 -2.57 -25.00 -29.12
N VAL A 24 -3.57 -24.77 -29.97
CA VAL A 24 -4.46 -23.60 -29.86
C VAL A 24 -5.26 -23.64 -28.56
N ILE A 25 -5.86 -24.78 -28.22
CA ILE A 25 -6.59 -24.94 -26.96
C ILE A 25 -5.63 -24.76 -25.76
N ALA A 26 -4.44 -25.35 -25.81
CA ALA A 26 -3.43 -25.19 -24.77
C ALA A 26 -3.00 -23.73 -24.57
N ALA A 27 -2.83 -22.96 -25.66
CA ALA A 27 -2.48 -21.54 -25.60
C ALA A 27 -3.59 -20.69 -24.96
N ILE A 28 -4.86 -20.96 -25.30
CA ILE A 28 -6.01 -20.29 -24.70
C ILE A 28 -6.05 -20.59 -23.19
N LEU A 29 -5.95 -21.85 -22.80
CA LEU A 29 -5.94 -22.26 -21.38
C LEU A 29 -4.76 -21.67 -20.60
N ALA A 30 -3.57 -21.65 -21.21
CA ALA A 30 -2.38 -21.05 -20.61
C ALA A 30 -2.56 -19.56 -20.37
N SER A 31 -3.20 -18.83 -21.29
CA SER A 31 -3.44 -17.38 -21.12
C SER A 31 -4.38 -17.07 -19.95
N PHE A 32 -5.42 -17.90 -19.72
CA PHE A 32 -6.28 -17.78 -18.55
C PHE A 32 -5.54 -18.06 -17.25
N LEU A 33 -4.71 -19.11 -17.21
CA LEU A 33 -3.91 -19.45 -16.03
C LEU A 33 -2.90 -18.34 -15.70
N PHE A 34 -2.24 -17.78 -16.72
CA PHE A 34 -1.28 -16.70 -16.55
C PHE A 34 -1.95 -15.41 -16.02
N THR A 35 -3.15 -15.10 -16.52
CA THR A 35 -3.94 -13.96 -16.03
C THR A 35 -4.36 -14.15 -14.57
N PHE A 36 -4.71 -15.37 -14.17
CA PHE A 36 -5.10 -15.72 -12.81
C PHE A 36 -3.93 -15.70 -11.82
N MET A 37 -2.73 -16.06 -12.25
CA MET A 37 -1.51 -15.98 -11.43
C MET A 37 -0.95 -14.54 -11.36
N GLY A 38 -1.08 -13.76 -12.44
CA GLY A 38 -0.62 -12.36 -12.48
C GLY A 38 -1.49 -11.41 -11.66
N SER A 39 -2.71 -11.82 -11.31
CA SER A 39 -3.64 -11.06 -10.48
C SER A 39 -3.54 -11.38 -8.99
N VAL A 40 -2.45 -11.98 -8.51
CA VAL A 40 -2.13 -11.92 -7.07
C VAL A 40 -1.95 -10.44 -6.74
N PRO A 41 -2.94 -9.77 -6.10
CA PRO A 41 -2.72 -8.40 -5.71
C PRO A 41 -1.54 -8.45 -4.75
N LYS A 42 -0.57 -7.54 -4.91
CA LYS A 42 0.42 -7.26 -3.87
C LYS A 42 -0.38 -6.90 -2.62
N SER A 43 -0.75 -7.89 -1.83
CA SER A 43 -1.45 -7.72 -0.56
C SER A 43 -0.39 -7.24 0.41
N THR A 44 -0.10 -5.94 0.36
CA THR A 44 0.11 -5.20 1.59
C THR A 44 -1.12 -5.48 2.44
N ASN A 45 -1.02 -6.49 3.29
CA ASN A 45 -2.13 -7.07 4.05
C ASN A 45 -2.99 -5.92 4.60
N PRO A 46 -4.24 -5.73 4.11
CA PRO A 46 -5.04 -4.56 4.44
C PRO A 46 -5.28 -4.45 5.95
N VAL A 47 -5.25 -5.60 6.65
CA VAL A 47 -5.32 -5.66 8.11
C VAL A 47 -4.07 -5.06 8.75
N ILE A 48 -2.87 -5.39 8.25
CA ILE A 48 -1.61 -4.81 8.77
C ILE A 48 -1.54 -3.31 8.47
N GLN A 49 -1.98 -2.88 7.28
CA GLN A 49 -2.06 -1.45 6.95
C GLN A 49 -3.02 -0.70 7.88
N ALA A 50 -4.21 -1.27 8.13
CA ALA A 50 -5.18 -0.69 9.06
C ALA A 50 -4.66 -0.65 10.50
N GLN A 51 -3.96 -1.69 10.96
CA GLN A 51 -3.33 -1.71 12.28
C GLN A 51 -2.24 -0.66 12.41
N ASN A 52 -1.35 -0.55 11.41
CA ASN A 52 -0.30 0.46 11.39
C ASN A 52 -0.88 1.88 11.39
N LEU A 53 -1.96 2.11 10.62
CA LEU A 53 -2.67 3.39 10.59
C LEU A 53 -3.29 3.71 11.94
N ALA A 54 -3.98 2.75 12.57
CA ALA A 54 -4.58 2.93 13.89
C ALA A 54 -3.53 3.22 14.97
N ALA A 55 -2.38 2.55 14.92
CA ALA A 55 -1.27 2.81 15.83
C ALA A 55 -0.71 4.23 15.67
N ALA A 56 -0.47 4.68 14.43
CA ALA A 56 -0.03 6.05 14.17
C ALA A 56 -1.09 7.09 14.59
N GLN A 57 -2.38 6.79 14.37
CA GLN A 57 -3.47 7.67 14.78
C GLN A 57 -3.58 7.80 16.30
N SER A 58 -3.40 6.71 17.05
CA SER A 58 -3.41 6.76 18.52
C SER A 58 -2.29 7.65 19.08
N VAL A 59 -1.11 7.63 18.46
CA VAL A 59 -0.01 8.54 18.84
C VAL A 59 -0.36 9.99 18.47
N MET A 60 -0.95 10.24 17.30
CA MET A 60 -1.41 11.58 16.91
C MET A 60 -2.49 12.14 17.84
N GLU A 61 -3.38 11.31 18.37
CA GLU A 61 -4.37 11.71 19.37
C GLU A 61 -3.70 12.15 20.68
N LYS A 62 -2.66 11.44 21.11
CA LYS A 62 -1.87 11.80 22.29
C LYS A 62 -1.13 13.14 22.10
N ILE A 63 -0.47 13.32 20.96
CA ILE A 63 0.17 14.58 20.56
C ILE A 63 -0.83 15.73 20.55
N THR A 64 -2.04 15.49 20.04
CA THR A 64 -3.10 16.51 20.00
C THR A 64 -3.56 16.89 21.41
N ALA A 65 -3.68 15.92 22.32
CA ALA A 65 -4.03 16.18 23.72
C ALA A 65 -2.93 16.98 24.45
N ASP A 66 -1.66 16.66 24.20
CA ASP A 66 -0.52 17.41 24.73
C ASP A 66 -0.49 18.84 24.18
N TYR A 67 -0.78 19.01 22.89
CA TYR A 67 -0.91 20.32 22.28
C TYR A 67 -2.08 21.13 22.87
N GLU A 68 -3.23 20.51 23.13
CA GLU A 68 -4.35 21.18 23.79
C GLU A 68 -3.96 21.65 25.20
N SER A 69 -3.18 20.83 25.92
CA SER A 69 -2.61 21.19 27.21
C SER A 69 -1.68 22.41 27.10
N TYR A 70 -0.81 22.47 26.07
CA TYR A 70 0.01 23.64 25.76
C TYR A 70 -0.83 24.90 25.56
N VAL A 71 -1.85 24.84 24.68
CA VAL A 71 -2.70 26.00 24.37
C VAL A 71 -3.43 26.51 25.62
N ARG A 72 -3.89 25.60 26.50
CA ARG A 72 -4.64 25.96 27.71
C ARG A 72 -3.75 26.51 28.83
N THR A 73 -2.55 25.97 29.01
CA THR A 73 -1.71 26.23 30.20
C THR A 73 -0.46 27.03 29.90
N GLY A 74 -0.08 27.18 28.63
CA GLY A 74 1.20 27.73 28.20
C GLY A 74 2.40 26.85 28.56
N ASN A 75 2.17 25.60 29.00
CA ASN A 75 3.24 24.71 29.43
C ASN A 75 4.08 24.24 28.24
N THR A 76 5.28 24.79 28.09
CA THR A 76 6.19 24.46 27.00
C THR A 76 6.74 23.03 27.06
N ALA A 77 6.64 22.34 28.21
CA ALA A 77 7.04 20.94 28.34
C ALA A 77 6.22 19.98 27.46
N ALA A 78 5.01 20.38 27.04
CA ALA A 78 4.21 19.62 26.08
C ALA A 78 4.96 19.38 24.76
N TRP A 79 5.77 20.34 24.29
CA TRP A 79 6.56 20.19 23.07
C TRP A 79 7.67 19.15 23.20
N THR A 80 8.19 18.94 24.42
CA THR A 80 9.16 17.86 24.71
C THR A 80 8.50 16.50 24.60
N ASN A 81 7.26 16.35 25.09
CA ASN A 81 6.50 15.10 24.98
C ASN A 81 6.11 14.79 23.53
N ILE A 82 5.64 15.80 22.79
CA ILE A 82 5.30 15.68 21.37
C ILE A 82 6.52 15.21 20.56
N GLY A 83 7.72 15.72 20.85
CA GLY A 83 8.96 15.29 20.19
C GLY A 83 9.47 13.92 20.61
N ALA A 84 9.01 13.39 21.74
CA ALA A 84 9.30 12.01 22.14
C ALA A 84 8.34 11.00 21.46
N GLU A 85 7.15 11.46 21.08
CA GLU A 85 6.09 10.64 20.46
C GLU A 85 6.14 10.66 18.93
N GLY A 86 6.61 11.75 18.34
CA GLY A 86 6.75 11.92 16.90
C GLY A 86 7.98 12.74 16.52
N SER A 87 8.26 12.84 15.24
CA SER A 87 9.32 13.71 14.72
C SER A 87 8.76 15.12 14.54
N ILE A 88 9.38 16.10 15.19
CA ILE A 88 9.07 17.52 14.99
C ILE A 88 10.03 18.08 13.95
N ASN A 89 9.47 18.71 12.91
CA ASN A 89 10.22 19.53 11.98
C ASN A 89 9.79 20.99 12.15
N ASP A 90 10.77 21.85 12.35
CA ASP A 90 10.55 23.28 12.47
C ASP A 90 10.46 23.88 11.06
N SER A 91 9.24 24.17 10.64
CA SER A 91 8.97 24.71 9.31
C SER A 91 8.70 26.19 9.39
N THR A 92 9.62 27.00 8.86
CA THR A 92 9.44 28.47 8.83
C THR A 92 8.42 28.94 7.78
N SER A 93 7.98 28.03 6.90
CA SER A 93 6.96 28.28 5.88
C SER A 93 6.26 26.98 5.50
N ILE A 94 4.94 27.01 5.39
CA ILE A 94 4.12 25.93 4.87
C ILE A 94 3.29 26.45 3.69
N THR A 95 3.30 25.73 2.57
CA THR A 95 2.44 26.06 1.42
C THR A 95 1.13 25.30 1.58
N TYR A 96 0.02 26.02 1.77
CA TYR A 96 -1.32 25.45 1.83
C TYR A 96 -2.16 26.04 0.70
N ASP A 97 -2.70 25.18 -0.16
CA ASP A 97 -3.54 25.56 -1.31
C ASP A 97 -2.94 26.68 -2.20
N GLY A 98 -1.64 26.56 -2.49
CA GLY A 98 -0.90 27.55 -3.30
C GLY A 98 -0.56 28.87 -2.58
N SER A 99 -0.99 29.04 -1.33
CA SER A 99 -0.65 30.19 -0.48
C SER A 99 0.48 29.85 0.48
N LEU A 100 1.46 30.74 0.60
CA LEU A 100 2.56 30.60 1.55
C LEU A 100 2.10 31.09 2.92
N ILE A 101 1.95 30.19 3.88
CA ILE A 101 1.86 30.52 5.30
C ILE A 101 3.30 30.64 5.80
N THR A 102 3.76 31.88 5.96
CA THR A 102 5.10 32.17 6.47
C THR A 102 5.05 32.39 7.99
N THR A 103 6.15 32.05 8.67
CA THR A 103 6.33 32.35 10.10
C THR A 103 6.24 33.87 10.30
N MET A 104 5.25 34.30 11.08
CA MET A 104 5.18 35.67 11.56
C MET A 104 5.95 35.76 12.89
N PRO A 105 6.43 36.95 13.31
CA PRO A 105 7.28 37.09 14.49
C PRO A 105 6.66 36.63 15.83
N PHE A 106 5.38 36.27 15.85
CA PHE A 106 4.61 35.91 17.05
C PHE A 106 4.02 34.49 17.01
N PHE A 107 4.20 33.70 15.95
CA PHE A 107 3.88 32.27 15.96
C PHE A 107 4.81 31.49 15.04
N THR A 108 5.23 30.30 15.48
CA THR A 108 5.99 29.35 14.66
C THR A 108 5.12 28.16 14.31
N VAL A 109 5.12 27.74 13.05
CA VAL A 109 4.44 26.50 12.67
C VAL A 109 5.40 25.32 12.87
N ARG A 110 4.95 24.30 13.60
CA ARG A 110 5.66 23.03 13.74
C ARG A 110 4.92 21.93 13.01
N GLU A 111 5.65 21.22 12.15
CA GLU A 111 5.17 20.00 11.54
C GLU A 111 5.49 18.82 12.45
N VAL A 112 4.50 18.02 12.79
CA VAL A 112 4.70 16.78 13.53
C VAL A 112 4.36 15.62 12.63
N THR A 113 5.33 14.74 12.48
CA THR A 113 5.22 13.51 11.69
C THR A 113 5.23 12.31 12.62
N VAL A 114 4.23 11.44 12.49
CA VAL A 114 4.18 10.12 13.12
C VAL A 114 4.22 9.05 12.03
N THR A 115 5.12 8.10 12.18
CA THR A 115 5.31 6.99 11.23
C THR A 115 5.13 5.66 11.94
N SER A 116 4.30 4.78 11.37
CA SER A 116 4.11 3.41 11.83
C SER A 116 4.07 2.47 10.63
N GLY A 117 5.09 1.61 10.50
CA GLY A 117 5.28 0.81 9.28
C GLY A 117 5.33 1.70 8.03
N ASP A 118 4.51 1.38 7.03
CA ASP A 118 4.38 2.15 5.78
C ASP A 118 3.41 3.35 5.89
N GLN A 119 2.78 3.56 7.05
CA GLN A 119 1.82 4.65 7.26
C GLN A 119 2.52 5.88 7.86
N LYS A 120 2.24 7.05 7.28
CA LYS A 120 2.76 8.35 7.73
C LYS A 120 1.61 9.31 7.94
N LEU A 121 1.49 9.85 9.14
CA LEU A 121 0.55 10.92 9.47
C LEU A 121 1.34 12.19 9.73
N VAL A 122 0.85 13.30 9.18
CA VAL A 122 1.47 14.62 9.34
C VAL A 122 0.40 15.59 9.78
N SER A 123 0.69 16.36 10.82
CA SER A 123 -0.16 17.46 11.29
C SER A 123 0.69 18.69 11.57
N TYR A 124 0.04 19.86 11.49
CA TYR A 124 0.68 21.14 11.74
C TYR A 124 0.09 21.77 13.01
N PHE A 125 0.97 22.28 13.86
CA PHE A 125 0.62 22.93 15.12
C PHE A 125 1.27 24.31 15.19
N ILE A 126 0.67 25.24 15.94
CA ILE A 126 1.21 26.60 16.13
C ILE A 126 1.80 26.75 17.52
N GLN A 127 3.03 27.27 17.61
CA GLN A 127 3.68 27.60 18.87
C GLN A 127 3.74 29.11 19.07
#